data_AF-A0A1H3JVY6-F1
#
_entry.id   AF-A0A1H3JVY6-F1
#
_cell.length_a   1.000
_cell.length_b   1.000
_cell.length_c   1.000
_cell.angle_alpha   90.00
_cell.angle_beta   90.00
_cell.angle_gamma   90.00
#
_symmetry.space_group_name_H-M   'P 1'
#
loop_
_entity.id
_entity.type
_entity.pdbx_description
1 polymer ?
#
loop_
_entity_poly.entity_id
_entity_poly.type
_entity_poly.pdbx_seq_one_letter_code
_entity_poly.pdbx_strand_id
1 'polypeptide(L)'
;MKIGPVEGTPEEVNNFFQNNGLNPLDYFQKPEPALQKRWLIIPSVLFVVSFTVLVFVTDEHTKIRIMLFLFGFCSSLWLAVSIHIRFKSAWGSGSIILAGLLIMLVALGVLKPEQIPSFYQGEAHNKQVKPTH
;
A
#
# COMPACT_ATOMS: atom_id res chain seq x y z
N MET A 1 45.80 23.48 -26.00
CA MET A 1 44.50 23.90 -25.44
C MET A 1 44.76 24.46 -24.05
N LYS A 2 44.33 25.70 -23.76
CA LYS A 2 44.37 26.23 -22.39
C LYS A 2 43.19 25.61 -21.65
N ILE A 3 43.46 24.57 -20.86
CA ILE A 3 42.44 24.00 -19.96
C ILE A 3 42.21 25.07 -18.89
N GLY A 4 40.98 25.59 -18.81
CA GLY A 4 40.58 26.52 -17.76
C GLY A 4 40.74 25.89 -16.37
N PRO A 5 40.49 26.65 -15.29
CA PRO A 5 40.56 26.09 -13.94
C PRO A 5 39.67 24.85 -13.88
N VAL A 6 40.30 23.69 -13.70
CA VAL A 6 39.59 22.42 -13.57
C VAL A 6 38.97 22.44 -12.19
N GLU A 7 37.70 22.85 -12.12
CA GLU A 7 36.91 22.79 -10.90
C GLU A 7 36.42 21.36 -10.71
N GLY A 8 36.86 20.75 -9.61
CA GLY A 8 36.53 19.38 -9.26
C GLY A 8 37.42 18.86 -8.14
N THR A 9 36.97 17.81 -7.46
CA THR A 9 37.80 17.11 -6.48
C THR A 9 39.00 16.44 -7.16
N PRO A 10 40.15 16.27 -6.48
CA PRO A 10 41.33 15.60 -7.07
C PRO A 10 41.00 14.22 -7.65
N GLU A 11 40.04 13.50 -7.05
CA GLU A 11 39.55 12.23 -7.57
C GLU A 11 38.74 12.36 -8.87
N GLU A 12 37.94 13.42 -9.04
CA GLU A 12 37.19 13.69 -10.27
C GLU A 12 38.10 14.04 -11.43
N VAL A 13 39.12 14.88 -11.18
CA VAL A 13 40.09 15.26 -12.23
C VAL A 13 40.87 14.04 -12.71
N ASN A 14 41.32 13.20 -11.78
CA ASN A 14 42.02 11.97 -12.13
C ASN A 14 41.11 10.99 -12.90
N ASN A 15 39.84 10.83 -12.49
CA ASN A 15 38.86 10.04 -13.23
C ASN A 15 38.55 10.60 -14.62
N PHE A 16 38.51 11.93 -14.78
CA PHE A 16 38.24 12.56 -16.07
C PHE A 16 39.35 12.27 -17.08
N PHE A 17 40.61 12.31 -16.65
CA PHE A 17 41.76 12.00 -17.51
C PHE A 17 41.96 10.50 -17.75
N GLN A 18 41.63 9.63 -16.79
CA GLN A 18 41.79 8.18 -16.95
C GLN A 18 40.63 7.51 -17.69
N ASN A 19 39.40 7.96 -17.45
CA ASN A 19 38.18 7.35 -17.98
C ASN A 19 37.47 8.22 -19.03
N ASN A 20 38.11 9.29 -19.53
CA ASN A 20 37.50 10.28 -20.45
C ASN A 20 36.15 10.83 -19.95
N GLY A 21 35.96 10.91 -18.63
CA GLY A 21 34.68 11.27 -18.01
C GLY A 21 33.56 10.24 -18.18
N LEU A 22 33.84 9.05 -18.73
CA LEU A 22 32.91 7.95 -18.91
C LEU A 22 33.24 6.83 -17.93
N ASN A 23 32.68 6.89 -16.72
CA ASN A 23 32.78 5.79 -15.78
C ASN A 23 31.64 4.78 -16.08
N PRO A 24 31.92 3.57 -16.60
CA PRO A 24 30.88 2.60 -16.95
C PRO A 24 29.98 2.24 -15.76
N LEU A 25 30.53 2.36 -14.53
CA LEU A 25 29.84 2.14 -13.27
C LEU A 25 28.67 3.10 -13.03
N ASP A 26 28.69 4.30 -13.63
CA ASP A 26 27.59 5.25 -13.55
C ASP A 26 26.51 5.00 -14.61
N TYR A 27 26.80 4.17 -15.62
CA TYR A 27 25.84 3.75 -16.65
C TYR A 27 25.15 2.42 -16.32
N PHE A 28 25.69 1.64 -15.39
CA PHE A 28 24.97 0.49 -14.88
C PHE A 28 23.80 0.96 -14.01
N GLN A 29 22.62 0.39 -14.26
CA GLN A 29 21.43 0.60 -13.44
C GLN A 29 21.79 0.26 -11.99
N LYS A 30 21.98 1.29 -11.16
CA LYS A 30 22.16 1.10 -9.72
C LYS A 30 20.94 0.34 -9.21
N PRO A 31 21.09 -0.82 -8.55
CA PRO A 31 19.94 -1.57 -8.05
C PRO A 31 19.09 -0.64 -7.19
N GLU A 32 17.79 -0.56 -7.49
CA GLU A 32 16.87 0.32 -6.77
C GLU A 32 17.04 0.10 -5.25
N PRO A 33 17.26 1.18 -4.48
CA PRO A 33 17.48 1.04 -3.05
C PRO A 33 16.30 0.31 -2.43
N ALA A 34 16.59 -0.78 -1.71
CA ALA A 34 15.54 -1.57 -1.07
C ALA A 34 14.73 -0.69 -0.13
N LEU A 35 13.40 -0.70 -0.30
CA LEU A 35 12.47 0.04 0.56
C LEU A 35 12.80 -0.25 2.03
N GLN A 36 13.06 0.79 2.82
CA GLN A 36 13.42 0.62 4.22
C GLN A 36 12.26 -0.06 4.97
N LYS A 37 12.57 -1.02 5.84
CA LYS A 37 11.57 -1.79 6.62
C LYS A 37 10.58 -0.90 7.37
N ARG A 38 10.99 0.30 7.79
CA ARG A 38 10.15 1.30 8.47
C ARG A 38 8.89 1.65 7.66
N TRP A 39 8.98 1.72 6.33
CA TRP A 39 7.86 2.02 5.44
C TRP A 39 6.80 0.93 5.39
N LEU A 40 7.12 -0.29 5.84
CA LEU A 40 6.18 -1.40 5.93
C LEU A 40 5.63 -1.55 7.37
N ILE A 41 6.47 -1.29 8.37
CA ILE A 41 6.10 -1.41 9.79
C ILE A 41 5.09 -0.32 10.19
N ILE A 42 5.34 0.94 9.82
CA ILE A 42 4.48 2.08 10.20
C ILE A 42 3.02 1.90 9.76
N PRO A 43 2.71 1.67 8.47
CA PRO A 43 1.31 1.51 8.05
C PRO A 43 0.66 0.25 8.63
N SER A 44 1.45 -0.80 8.89
CA SER A 44 0.93 -2.03 9.50
C SER A 44 0.52 -1.82 10.96
N VAL A 45 1.32 -1.10 11.75
CA VAL A 45 0.97 -0.73 13.13
C VAL A 45 -0.24 0.21 13.14
N LEU A 46 -0.27 1.22 12.27
CA LEU A 46 -1.41 2.12 12.14
C LEU A 46 -2.71 1.38 11.81
N PHE A 47 -2.64 0.40 10.90
CA PHE A 47 -3.79 -0.43 10.54
C PHE A 47 -4.32 -1.21 11.74
N VAL A 48 -3.44 -1.92 12.45
CA VAL A 48 -3.81 -2.72 13.63
C VAL A 48 -4.41 -1.84 14.72
N VAL A 49 -3.78 -0.70 15.04
CA VAL A 49 -4.30 0.22 16.05
C VAL A 49 -5.67 0.76 15.65
N SER A 50 -5.84 1.18 14.39
CA SER A 50 -7.12 1.71 13.89
C SER A 50 -8.22 0.67 13.95
N PHE A 51 -7.92 -0.56 13.56
CA PHE A 51 -8.82 -1.70 13.65
C PHE A 51 -9.22 -1.99 15.09
N THR A 52 -8.25 -2.10 15.99
CA THR A 52 -8.49 -2.36 17.42
C THR A 52 -9.37 -1.28 18.03
N VAL A 53 -9.03 0.00 17.81
CA VAL A 53 -9.85 1.12 18.30
C VAL A 53 -11.26 1.06 17.72
N LEU A 54 -11.42 0.79 16.42
CA LEU A 54 -12.74 0.71 15.78
C LEU A 54 -13.61 -0.44 16.34
N VAL A 55 -13.00 -1.55 16.73
CA VAL A 55 -13.69 -2.70 17.34
C VAL A 55 -14.15 -2.40 18.78
N PHE A 56 -13.33 -1.71 19.58
CA PHE A 56 -13.63 -1.42 20.99
C PHE A 56 -14.48 -0.16 21.18
N VAL A 57 -14.37 0.83 20.29
CA VAL A 57 -15.19 2.03 20.32
C VAL A 57 -16.61 1.68 19.85
N THR A 58 -17.46 1.40 20.83
CA THR A 58 -18.90 1.13 20.70
C THR A 58 -19.74 2.40 20.67
N ASP A 59 -19.09 3.56 20.61
CA ASP A 59 -19.69 4.89 20.70
C ASP A 59 -20.71 5.13 19.57
N GLU A 60 -21.85 5.76 19.89
CA GLU A 60 -22.95 6.00 18.93
C GLU A 60 -22.60 7.08 17.89
N HIS A 61 -21.47 7.77 18.06
CA HIS A 61 -21.02 8.81 17.15
C HIS A 61 -20.52 8.23 15.82
N THR A 62 -21.44 8.02 14.88
CA THR A 62 -21.21 7.53 13.51
C THR A 62 -20.05 8.22 12.78
N LYS A 63 -19.86 9.53 13.01
CA LYS A 63 -18.78 10.31 12.38
C LYS A 63 -17.39 9.83 12.80
N ILE A 64 -17.18 9.54 14.08
CA ILE A 64 -15.89 9.10 14.62
C ILE A 64 -15.54 7.72 14.06
N ARG A 65 -16.52 6.81 14.01
CA ARG A 65 -16.34 5.47 13.44
C ARG A 65 -15.98 5.53 11.96
N ILE A 66 -16.61 6.41 11.18
CA ILE A 66 -16.26 6.63 9.77
C ILE A 66 -14.84 7.22 9.63
N MET A 67 -14.45 8.18 10.47
CA MET A 67 -13.08 8.71 10.42
C MET A 67 -12.03 7.64 10.76
N LEU A 68 -12.27 6.82 11.79
CA LEU A 68 -11.41 5.69 12.14
C LEU A 68 -11.34 4.65 11.00
N PHE A 69 -12.48 4.38 10.35
CA PHE A 69 -12.53 3.51 9.18
C PHE A 69 -11.67 4.05 8.03
N LEU A 70 -11.82 5.33 7.68
CA LEU A 70 -11.04 5.96 6.60
C LEU A 70 -9.55 5.98 6.91
N PHE A 71 -9.19 6.24 8.18
CA PHE A 71 -7.80 6.24 8.61
C PHE A 71 -7.17 4.83 8.52
N GLY A 72 -7.88 3.82 9.01
CA GLY A 72 -7.46 2.42 8.87
C GLY A 72 -7.36 1.99 7.40
N PHE A 73 -8.33 2.33 6.56
CA PHE A 73 -8.28 2.00 5.13
C PHE A 73 -7.14 2.73 4.40
N CYS A 74 -6.87 4.00 4.72
CA CYS A 74 -5.75 4.74 4.17
C CYS A 74 -4.40 4.08 4.55
N SER A 75 -4.28 3.57 5.78
CA SER A 75 -3.10 2.81 6.19
C SER A 75 -2.93 1.49 5.44
N SER A 76 -4.03 0.80 5.07
CA SER A 76 -3.95 -0.41 4.24
C SER A 76 -3.55 -0.10 2.79
N LEU A 77 -3.98 1.05 2.24
CA LEU A 77 -3.54 1.54 0.94
C LEU A 77 -2.04 1.86 0.95
N TRP A 78 -1.55 2.53 1.98
CA TRP A 78 -0.12 2.75 2.16
C TRP A 78 0.64 1.42 2.17
N LEU A 79 0.18 0.44 2.96
CA LEU A 79 0.80 -0.88 3.04
C LEU A 79 0.82 -1.58 1.67
N ALA A 80 -0.29 -1.52 0.93
CA ALA A 80 -0.40 -2.11 -0.40
C ALA A 80 0.57 -1.48 -1.40
N VAL A 81 0.68 -0.15 -1.42
CA VAL A 81 1.66 0.57 -2.25
C VAL A 81 3.09 0.17 -1.86
N SER A 82 3.38 0.06 -0.57
CA SER A 82 4.71 -0.35 -0.09
C SER A 82 5.07 -1.77 -0.53
N ILE A 83 4.10 -2.68 -0.51
CA ILE A 83 4.24 -4.06 -0.99
C ILE A 83 4.41 -4.07 -2.52
N HIS A 84 3.65 -3.27 -3.24
CA HIS A 84 3.77 -3.15 -4.70
C HIS A 84 5.18 -2.70 -5.10
N ILE A 85 5.70 -1.64 -4.47
CA ILE A 85 7.06 -1.15 -4.74
C ILE A 85 8.11 -2.21 -4.39
N ARG A 86 7.95 -2.91 -3.25
CA ARG A 86 8.96 -3.86 -2.75
C ARG A 86 9.02 -5.17 -3.54
N PHE A 87 7.87 -5.69 -3.96
CA PHE A 87 7.75 -7.02 -4.57
C PHE A 87 7.37 -6.96 -6.06
N LYS A 88 7.10 -5.77 -6.61
CA LYS A 88 6.63 -5.53 -7.99
C LYS A 88 5.43 -6.43 -8.37
N SER A 89 4.65 -6.83 -7.37
CA SER A 89 3.53 -7.76 -7.51
C SER A 89 2.22 -7.00 -7.39
N ALA A 90 1.46 -6.96 -8.48
CA ALA A 90 0.11 -6.40 -8.49
C ALA A 90 -0.87 -7.25 -7.67
N TRP A 91 -0.74 -8.57 -7.72
CA TRP A 91 -1.57 -9.52 -6.95
C TRP A 91 -1.39 -9.36 -5.43
N GLY A 92 -0.14 -9.18 -4.98
CA GLY A 92 0.15 -8.95 -3.56
C GLY A 92 -0.46 -7.64 -3.06
N SER A 93 -0.32 -6.56 -3.83
CA SER A 93 -0.93 -5.27 -3.49
C SER A 93 -2.47 -5.33 -3.50
N GLY A 94 -3.06 -5.90 -4.56
CA GLY A 94 -4.50 -6.01 -4.70
C GLY A 94 -5.15 -6.84 -3.58
N SER A 95 -4.53 -7.95 -3.19
CA SER A 95 -5.03 -8.78 -2.07
C SER A 95 -4.99 -8.05 -0.73
N ILE A 96 -3.96 -7.24 -0.46
CA ILE A 96 -3.87 -6.41 0.75
C ILE A 96 -4.97 -5.35 0.79
N ILE A 97 -5.25 -4.68 -0.32
CA ILE A 97 -6.32 -3.66 -0.40
C ILE A 97 -7.67 -4.32 -0.15
N LEU A 98 -7.93 -5.45 -0.82
CA LEU A 98 -9.19 -6.17 -0.68
C LEU A 98 -9.38 -6.70 0.75
N ALA A 99 -8.35 -7.34 1.31
CA ALA A 99 -8.38 -7.85 2.68
C ALA A 99 -8.54 -6.70 3.69
N GLY A 100 -7.79 -5.61 3.54
CA GLY A 100 -7.88 -4.43 4.40
C GLY A 100 -9.28 -3.80 4.37
N LEU A 101 -9.88 -3.66 3.18
CA LEU A 101 -11.24 -3.15 3.04
C LEU A 101 -12.25 -4.06 3.74
N LEU A 102 -12.20 -5.37 3.51
CA LEU A 102 -13.12 -6.33 4.11
C LEU A 102 -13.01 -6.34 5.63
N ILE A 103 -11.79 -6.39 6.18
CA ILE A 103 -11.55 -6.36 7.62
C ILE A 103 -12.12 -5.08 8.25
N MET A 104 -11.90 -3.93 7.61
CA MET A 104 -12.40 -2.65 8.12
C MET A 104 -13.92 -2.52 8.02
N LEU A 105 -14.55 -3.08 6.98
CA LEU A 105 -16.02 -3.12 6.85
C LEU A 105 -16.67 -4.01 7.92
N VAL A 106 -16.04 -5.14 8.24
CA VAL A 106 -16.46 -6.01 9.34
C VAL A 106 -16.30 -5.28 10.68
N ALA A 107 -15.17 -4.60 10.92
CA ALA A 107 -14.94 -3.81 12.13
C ALA A 107 -15.94 -2.65 12.26
N LEU A 108 -16.32 -2.02 11.15
CA LEU A 108 -17.35 -0.98 11.13
C LEU A 108 -18.75 -1.55 11.45
N GLY A 109 -18.94 -2.87 11.34
CA GLY A 109 -20.22 -3.55 11.61
C GLY A 109 -21.22 -3.46 10.46
N VAL A 110 -20.78 -3.02 9.27
CA VAL A 110 -21.60 -2.99 8.04
C VAL A 110 -21.82 -4.41 7.51
N LEU A 111 -20.81 -5.27 7.68
CA LEU A 111 -20.88 -6.69 7.33
C LEU A 111 -20.89 -7.53 8.61
N LYS A 112 -22.05 -8.09 8.96
CA LYS A 112 -22.14 -9.12 9.99
C LYS A 112 -21.92 -10.50 9.35
N PRO A 113 -20.95 -11.31 9.80
CA PRO A 113 -20.68 -12.64 9.23
C PRO A 113 -21.92 -13.55 9.18
N GLU A 114 -22.81 -13.39 10.15
CA GLU A 114 -24.07 -14.14 10.28
C GLU A 114 -25.06 -13.88 9.13
N GLN A 115 -24.96 -12.74 8.45
CA GLN A 115 -25.88 -12.36 7.37
C GLN A 115 -25.45 -12.90 6.00
N ILE A 116 -24.23 -13.42 5.87
CA ILE A 116 -23.69 -13.91 4.59
C ILE A 116 -24.54 -15.06 4.01
N PRO A 117 -24.95 -16.09 4.78
CA PRO A 117 -25.80 -17.17 4.24
C PRO A 117 -27.18 -16.67 3.78
N SER A 118 -27.77 -15.71 4.50
CA SER A 118 -29.10 -15.16 4.17
C SER A 118 -29.09 -14.31 2.90
N PHE A 119 -28.00 -13.61 2.58
CA PHE A 119 -27.87 -12.88 1.31
C PHE A 119 -27.85 -13.82 0.10
N TYR A 120 -27.16 -14.96 0.20
CA TYR A 120 -27.17 -15.97 -0.88
C TYR A 120 -28.52 -16.68 -1.03
N GLN A 121 -29.24 -16.94 0.07
CA GLN A 121 -30.60 -17.50 0.02
C GLN A 121 -31.62 -16.52 -0.59
N GLY A 122 -31.51 -15.23 -0.31
CA GLY A 122 -32.39 -14.20 -0.89
C GLY A 122 -32.25 -14.07 -2.42
N GLU A 123 -31.03 -14.13 -2.95
CA GLU A 123 -30.82 -14.14 -4.41
C GLU A 123 -31.29 -15.42 -5.09
N ALA A 124 -31.08 -16.58 -4.45
CA ALA A 124 -31.56 -17.86 -4.97
C ALA A 124 -33.10 -17.89 -5.08
N HIS A 125 -33.79 -17.28 -4.11
CA HIS A 125 -35.25 -17.17 -4.12
C HIS A 125 -35.74 -16.15 -5.17
N ASN A 126 -35.04 -15.04 -5.38
CA ASN A 126 -35.43 -14.01 -6.35
C ASN A 126 -35.25 -14.46 -7.81
N LYS A 127 -34.26 -15.33 -8.09
CA LYS A 127 -34.10 -15.95 -9.41
C LYS A 127 -35.19 -16.96 -9.77
N GLN A 128 -35.95 -17.47 -8.81
CA GLN A 128 -37.10 -18.36 -9.09
C GLN A 128 -38.42 -17.60 -9.33
N VAL A 129 -38.51 -16.32 -8.94
CA VAL A 129 -39.76 -15.54 -8.99
C VAL A 129 -39.86 -14.64 -10.22
N LYS A 130 -38.77 -14.46 -11.00
CA LYS A 130 -38.79 -13.69 -12.23
C LYS A 130 -38.90 -14.62 -13.45
N PRO A 131 -40.10 -14.97 -13.95
CA PRO A 131 -40.22 -15.63 -15.24
C PRO A 131 -39.71 -14.65 -16.30
N THR A 132 -38.72 -15.11 -17.06
CA THR A 132 -38.37 -14.58 -18.37
C THR A 132 -39.64 -14.54 -19.23
N HIS A 133 -40.14 -13.33 -19.46
CA HIS A 133 -40.96 -13.00 -20.63
C HIS A 133 -40.07 -12.32 -21.66
#